data_AF-A0A1I1LJQ4-F1
#
_entry.id   AF-A0A1I1LJQ4-F1
#
_cell.length_a   1.000
_cell.length_b   1.000
_cell.length_c   1.000
_cell.angle_alpha   90.00
_cell.angle_beta   90.00
_cell.angle_gamma   90.00
#
_symmetry.space_group_name_H-M   'P 1'
#
loop_
_entity.id
_entity.type
_entity.pdbx_description
1 polymer ?
#
loop_
_entity_poly.entity_id
_entity_poly.type
_entity_poly.pdbx_seq_one_letter_code
_entity_poly.pdbx_strand_id
1 'polypeptide(L)'
;MNINISETETLLSFAEEMASLGYRYAAHPVNLSADCDNIAFFRTSMGAEDHCLAGRNDIDYFKSVPIDSLIKDLKTVMKSGIDLYSNQKLDLTEFVRLSRENKQLPENNLNTNIMNETNLKYLKDQLKYTGFGETFDTELRENMLKGDKDFKIMHTGIMNNGVPNRDTVTVELNFKKSDQTDMYFFNSYHVNLQKEENKPGLEQTFYINNDGTSITLKEAYNLMEGRSVNKDLKNKEGETYNSWIKIDFKQTDNSGNFKINHYHQNYGYDLEASLEKHSIKELNTPQYKEDLMNSLKKGNLQSVTFVVGGVESKMFVEANPQFKTLNVYDANLQRINHRESKEEKKSEGEKKSEKQSEKKQSESTDENSETPSANKPKKRRQQSNSV
;
A
#
# COMPACT_ATOMS: atom_id res chain seq x y z
N MET A 1 -2.04 29.01 -10.61
CA MET A 1 -3.16 29.22 -9.67
C MET A 1 -3.68 27.84 -9.34
N ASN A 2 -3.72 27.46 -8.08
CA ASN A 2 -4.24 26.14 -7.72
C ASN A 2 -5.76 26.20 -7.58
N ILE A 3 -6.47 25.21 -8.10
CA ILE A 3 -7.91 25.01 -7.90
C ILE A 3 -8.17 23.54 -7.59
N ASN A 4 -9.29 23.20 -6.96
CA ASN A 4 -9.79 21.83 -7.01
C ASN A 4 -10.51 21.64 -8.36
N ILE A 5 -10.33 20.49 -9.01
CA ILE A 5 -10.92 20.24 -10.33
C ILE A 5 -12.46 20.35 -10.28
N SER A 6 -13.07 19.87 -9.19
CA SER A 6 -14.50 20.01 -8.86
C SER A 6 -15.03 21.45 -8.86
N GLU A 7 -14.17 22.43 -8.60
CA GLU A 7 -14.54 23.84 -8.54
C GLU A 7 -14.46 24.54 -9.90
N THR A 8 -13.95 23.86 -10.94
CA THR A 8 -13.66 24.49 -12.24
C THR A 8 -14.91 25.12 -12.87
N GLU A 9 -16.04 24.42 -12.85
CA GLU A 9 -17.29 24.90 -13.46
C GLU A 9 -17.88 26.07 -12.65
N THR A 10 -17.94 25.91 -11.33
CA THR A 10 -18.45 26.94 -10.41
C THR A 10 -17.61 28.23 -10.49
N LEU A 11 -16.29 28.10 -10.44
CA LEU A 11 -15.36 29.23 -10.60
C LEU A 11 -15.47 29.90 -11.96
N LEU A 12 -15.71 29.12 -13.03
CA LEU A 12 -15.90 29.67 -14.36
C LEU A 12 -17.17 30.51 -14.42
N SER A 13 -18.31 29.96 -13.96
CA SER A 13 -19.57 30.70 -13.92
C SER A 13 -19.46 31.96 -13.07
N PHE A 14 -18.81 31.89 -11.90
CA PHE A 14 -18.62 33.04 -11.03
C PHE A 14 -17.74 34.11 -11.67
N ALA A 15 -16.62 33.71 -12.29
CA ALA A 15 -15.76 34.65 -12.99
C ALA A 15 -16.48 35.33 -14.19
N GLU A 16 -17.30 34.59 -14.94
CA GLU A 16 -18.11 35.15 -16.03
C GLU A 16 -19.17 36.14 -15.52
N GLU A 17 -19.84 35.83 -14.42
CA GLU A 17 -20.78 36.74 -13.76
C GLU A 17 -20.08 38.03 -13.33
N MET A 18 -18.95 37.92 -12.63
CA MET A 18 -18.20 39.09 -12.15
C MET A 18 -17.66 39.93 -13.32
N ALA A 19 -17.23 39.30 -14.41
CA ALA A 19 -16.84 40.02 -15.63
C ALA A 19 -18.02 40.83 -16.21
N SER A 20 -19.21 40.24 -16.23
CA SER A 20 -20.45 40.89 -16.70
C SER A 20 -20.85 42.09 -15.83
N LEU A 21 -20.59 42.02 -14.52
CA LEU A 21 -20.83 43.10 -13.56
C LEU A 21 -19.78 44.21 -13.63
N GLY A 22 -18.80 44.12 -14.53
CA GLY A 22 -17.79 45.15 -14.77
C GLY A 22 -16.51 45.00 -13.93
N TYR A 23 -16.28 43.85 -13.32
CA TYR A 23 -14.99 43.51 -12.72
C TYR A 23 -14.00 43.09 -13.81
N ARG A 24 -12.70 43.31 -13.58
CA ARG A 24 -11.65 43.12 -14.58
C ARG A 24 -10.45 42.33 -14.08
N TYR A 25 -10.30 42.20 -12.77
CA TYR A 25 -9.21 41.49 -12.12
C TYR A 25 -9.75 40.57 -11.04
N ALA A 26 -9.08 39.44 -10.85
CA ALA A 26 -9.29 38.53 -9.72
C ALA A 26 -8.00 38.44 -8.91
N ALA A 27 -8.09 38.28 -7.60
CA ALA A 27 -6.97 37.93 -6.73
C ALA A 27 -7.27 36.57 -6.10
N HIS A 28 -6.32 35.65 -6.23
CA HIS A 28 -6.46 34.28 -5.75
C HIS A 28 -5.39 33.97 -4.70
N PRO A 29 -5.67 33.07 -3.74
CA PRO A 29 -4.65 32.62 -2.79
C PRO A 29 -3.56 31.83 -3.51
N VAL A 30 -2.32 31.98 -3.05
CA VAL A 30 -1.15 31.27 -3.59
C VAL A 30 -0.94 29.94 -2.87
N ASN A 31 -1.18 29.92 -1.55
CA ASN A 31 -0.92 28.76 -0.69
C ASN A 31 -2.11 27.79 -0.58
N LEU A 32 -3.32 28.25 -0.90
CA LEU A 32 -4.55 27.46 -0.87
C LEU A 32 -5.06 27.19 -2.29
N SER A 33 -5.94 26.19 -2.43
CA SER A 33 -6.73 26.04 -3.66
C SER A 33 -7.76 27.16 -3.70
N ALA A 34 -7.84 27.85 -4.82
CA ALA A 34 -8.81 28.89 -5.03
C ALA A 34 -10.20 28.28 -5.31
N ASP A 35 -11.22 28.91 -4.74
CA ASP A 35 -12.65 28.60 -4.89
C ASP A 35 -13.46 29.91 -4.87
N CYS A 36 -14.79 29.82 -4.93
CA CYS A 36 -15.67 31.00 -4.92
C CYS A 36 -15.67 31.77 -3.59
N ASP A 37 -15.27 31.15 -2.48
CA ASP A 37 -15.28 31.77 -1.16
C ASP A 37 -14.01 32.59 -0.91
N ASN A 38 -12.89 32.17 -1.50
CA ASN A 38 -11.58 32.76 -1.23
C ASN A 38 -10.98 33.55 -2.40
N ILE A 39 -11.63 33.57 -3.58
CA ILE A 39 -11.24 34.44 -4.69
C ILE A 39 -11.91 35.82 -4.59
N ALA A 40 -11.12 36.88 -4.73
CA ALA A 40 -11.62 38.26 -4.68
C ALA A 40 -11.60 38.92 -6.05
N PHE A 41 -12.56 39.79 -6.37
CA PHE A 41 -12.65 40.47 -7.67
C PHE A 41 -12.58 41.99 -7.54
N PHE A 42 -11.91 42.63 -8.50
CA PHE A 42 -11.68 44.08 -8.52
C PHE A 42 -11.98 44.67 -9.90
N ARG A 43 -12.50 45.91 -9.91
CA ARG A 43 -12.76 46.67 -11.14
C ARG A 43 -11.48 47.25 -11.76
N THR A 44 -10.45 47.46 -10.95
CA THR A 44 -9.17 48.09 -11.35
C THR A 44 -8.00 47.20 -10.93
N SER A 45 -6.86 47.30 -11.63
CA SER A 45 -5.65 46.55 -11.26
C SER A 45 -5.13 47.02 -9.90
N MET A 46 -5.15 48.34 -9.67
CA MET A 46 -4.72 48.96 -8.41
C MET A 46 -5.42 48.37 -7.19
N GLY A 47 -6.76 48.20 -7.25
CA GLY A 47 -7.48 47.58 -6.13
C GLY A 47 -7.09 46.13 -5.88
N ALA A 48 -6.81 45.35 -6.94
CA ALA A 48 -6.36 43.97 -6.81
C ALA A 48 -4.92 43.90 -6.26
N GLU A 49 -4.04 44.80 -6.70
CA GLU A 49 -2.66 44.90 -6.24
C GLU A 49 -2.60 45.31 -4.76
N ASP A 50 -3.38 46.32 -4.36
CA ASP A 50 -3.50 46.74 -2.96
C ASP A 50 -3.95 45.59 -2.05
N HIS A 51 -4.93 44.81 -2.51
CA HIS A 51 -5.37 43.60 -1.79
C HIS A 51 -4.26 42.56 -1.65
N CYS A 52 -3.48 42.32 -2.73
CA CYS A 52 -2.34 41.39 -2.69
C CYS A 52 -1.20 41.89 -1.78
N LEU A 53 -1.05 43.20 -1.60
CA LEU A 53 -0.06 43.80 -0.70
C LEU A 53 -0.52 43.79 0.76
N ALA A 54 -1.81 44.00 1.02
CA ALA A 54 -2.39 43.98 2.35
C ALA A 54 -2.32 42.59 3.01
N GLY A 55 -2.40 41.52 2.21
CA GLY A 55 -2.27 40.12 2.68
C GLY A 55 -0.86 39.69 3.11
N ARG A 56 0.15 40.57 3.11
CA ARG A 56 1.54 40.21 3.43
C ARG A 56 1.81 39.86 4.89
N ASN A 57 0.87 40.15 5.80
CA ASN A 57 1.08 39.97 7.23
C ASN A 57 0.46 38.69 7.81
N ASP A 58 -0.27 37.92 7.01
CA ASP A 58 -0.85 36.63 7.39
C ASP A 58 -0.47 35.55 6.37
N ILE A 59 -0.76 34.28 6.69
CA ILE A 59 -0.45 33.05 5.92
C ILE A 59 -1.03 33.06 4.48
N ASP A 60 -1.81 34.11 4.14
CA ASP A 60 -2.62 34.26 2.95
C ASP A 60 -1.97 35.19 1.91
N TYR A 61 -0.95 34.67 1.22
CA TYR A 61 -0.38 35.34 0.06
C TYR A 61 -1.37 35.29 -1.12
N PHE A 62 -1.71 36.46 -1.69
CA PHE A 62 -2.56 36.56 -2.89
C PHE A 62 -1.76 36.98 -4.12
N LYS A 63 -2.25 36.56 -5.29
CA LYS A 63 -1.76 37.01 -6.59
C LYS A 63 -2.92 37.44 -7.48
N SER A 64 -2.76 38.58 -8.15
CA SER A 64 -3.75 39.11 -9.08
C SER A 64 -3.58 38.55 -10.49
N VAL A 65 -4.70 38.37 -11.18
CA VAL A 65 -4.79 37.95 -12.59
C VAL A 65 -5.92 38.73 -13.29
N PRO A 66 -5.78 39.07 -14.58
CA PRO A 66 -6.91 39.58 -15.37
C PRO A 66 -8.03 38.53 -15.45
N ILE A 67 -9.29 38.95 -15.29
CA ILE A 67 -10.43 38.04 -15.26
C ILE A 67 -10.62 37.30 -16.59
N ASP A 68 -10.33 37.96 -17.71
CA ASP A 68 -10.42 37.35 -19.04
C ASP A 68 -9.40 36.20 -19.21
N SER A 69 -8.20 36.35 -18.63
CA SER A 69 -7.20 35.30 -18.60
C SER A 69 -7.68 34.11 -17.76
N LEU A 70 -8.26 34.38 -16.57
CA LEU A 70 -8.83 33.36 -15.71
C LEU A 70 -9.95 32.58 -16.41
N ILE A 71 -10.92 33.28 -17.01
CA ILE A 71 -12.03 32.67 -17.77
C ILE A 71 -11.50 31.82 -18.91
N LYS A 72 -10.52 32.33 -19.67
CA LYS A 72 -9.90 31.59 -20.78
C LYS A 72 -9.22 30.31 -20.30
N ASP A 73 -8.53 30.39 -19.18
CA ASP A 73 -7.80 29.27 -18.61
C ASP A 73 -8.77 28.19 -18.07
N LEU A 74 -9.82 28.60 -17.33
CA LEU A 74 -10.88 27.69 -16.87
C LEU A 74 -11.64 27.04 -18.04
N LYS A 75 -11.97 27.80 -19.10
CA LYS A 75 -12.56 27.24 -20.34
C LYS A 75 -11.65 26.23 -21.02
N THR A 76 -10.33 26.38 -20.87
CA THR A 76 -9.37 25.41 -21.41
C THR A 76 -9.47 24.10 -20.63
N VAL A 77 -9.62 24.15 -19.31
CA VAL A 77 -9.88 22.98 -18.46
C VAL A 77 -11.20 22.30 -18.83
N MET A 78 -12.31 23.06 -18.94
CA MET A 78 -13.63 22.52 -19.34
C MET A 78 -13.59 21.76 -20.67
N LYS A 79 -12.73 22.19 -21.61
CA LYS A 79 -12.59 21.59 -22.94
C LYS A 79 -11.55 20.47 -23.01
N SER A 80 -10.87 20.17 -21.91
CA SER A 80 -9.75 19.23 -21.89
C SER A 80 -10.16 17.77 -21.72
N GLY A 81 -11.42 17.51 -21.34
CA GLY A 81 -11.90 16.17 -21.02
C GLY A 81 -11.42 15.63 -19.67
N ILE A 82 -10.85 16.49 -18.80
CA ILE A 82 -10.56 16.14 -17.41
C ILE A 82 -11.87 15.85 -16.66
N ASP A 83 -11.86 14.88 -15.74
CA ASP A 83 -13.04 14.59 -14.91
C ASP A 83 -13.29 15.73 -13.93
N LEU A 84 -14.29 16.54 -14.23
CA LEU A 84 -14.69 17.71 -13.45
C LEU A 84 -15.32 17.34 -12.10
N TYR A 85 -15.58 16.06 -11.80
CA TYR A 85 -16.10 15.65 -10.48
C TYR A 85 -14.99 15.21 -9.51
N SER A 86 -13.72 15.32 -9.92
CA SER A 86 -12.56 14.99 -9.11
C SER A 86 -12.23 16.08 -8.09
N ASN A 87 -12.01 15.69 -6.83
CA ASN A 87 -11.53 16.60 -5.77
C ASN A 87 -9.99 16.78 -5.79
N GLN A 88 -9.32 16.41 -6.89
CA GLN A 88 -7.87 16.61 -7.02
C GLN A 88 -7.53 18.09 -7.24
N LYS A 89 -6.33 18.47 -6.79
CA LYS A 89 -5.77 19.80 -6.99
C LYS A 89 -5.14 19.94 -8.37
N LEU A 90 -5.46 21.02 -9.07
CA LEU A 90 -4.95 21.36 -10.40
C LEU A 90 -4.24 22.71 -10.34
N ASP A 91 -2.99 22.78 -10.80
CA ASP A 91 -2.38 24.07 -11.12
C ASP A 91 -2.85 24.52 -12.50
N LEU A 92 -3.85 25.40 -12.49
CA LEU A 92 -4.48 25.97 -13.68
C LEU A 92 -3.48 26.61 -14.63
N THR A 93 -2.45 27.27 -14.09
CA THR A 93 -1.48 28.03 -14.90
C THR A 93 -0.58 27.07 -15.67
N GLU A 94 -0.02 26.07 -14.99
CA GLU A 94 0.81 25.04 -15.62
C GLU A 94 -0.02 24.17 -16.57
N PHE A 95 -1.26 23.81 -16.20
CA PHE A 95 -2.15 23.04 -17.05
C PHE A 95 -2.39 23.70 -18.41
N VAL A 96 -2.66 25.01 -18.42
CA VAL A 96 -2.91 25.74 -19.66
C VAL A 96 -1.64 25.98 -20.45
N ARG A 97 -0.49 26.19 -19.79
CA ARG A 97 0.81 26.28 -20.46
C ARG A 97 1.08 25.00 -21.26
N LEU A 98 0.95 23.84 -20.62
CA LEU A 98 1.11 22.53 -21.26
C LEU A 98 0.08 22.31 -22.38
N SER A 99 -1.16 22.73 -22.16
CA SER A 99 -2.22 22.63 -23.18
C SER A 99 -1.95 23.47 -24.44
N ARG A 100 -1.25 24.61 -24.30
CA ARG A 100 -0.89 25.48 -25.43
C ARG A 100 0.36 24.97 -26.16
N GLU A 101 1.34 24.46 -25.44
CA GLU A 101 2.55 23.85 -26.02
C GLU A 101 2.19 22.65 -26.91
N ASN A 102 1.20 21.85 -26.50
CA ASN A 102 0.69 20.72 -27.30
C ASN A 102 -0.04 21.13 -28.59
N LYS A 103 -0.55 22.38 -28.72
CA LYS A 103 -1.28 22.86 -29.92
C LYS A 103 -0.39 23.52 -30.99
N GLN A 104 0.87 23.84 -30.69
CA GLN A 104 1.76 24.57 -31.61
C GLN A 104 2.67 23.66 -32.47
N LEU A 105 2.49 22.34 -32.40
CA LEU A 105 3.14 21.43 -33.34
C LEU A 105 2.44 21.53 -34.71
N PRO A 106 3.17 21.81 -35.81
CA PRO A 106 2.55 22.11 -37.10
C PRO A 106 1.81 20.90 -37.67
N GLU A 107 0.50 21.06 -37.89
CA GLU A 107 -0.30 20.16 -38.71
C GLU A 107 0.14 20.27 -40.17
N ASN A 108 0.97 19.32 -40.61
CA ASN A 108 1.14 19.04 -42.04
C ASN A 108 1.19 17.52 -42.26
N ASN A 109 0.06 17.01 -42.76
CA ASN A 109 -0.13 15.80 -43.56
C ASN A 109 0.87 14.64 -43.39
N LEU A 110 0.44 13.61 -42.64
CA LEU A 110 0.56 12.17 -42.93
C LEU A 110 -0.25 11.42 -41.85
N ASN A 111 -0.82 10.25 -42.18
CA ASN A 111 -1.43 9.33 -41.21
C ASN A 111 -0.38 8.84 -40.20
N THR A 112 -0.08 9.66 -39.21
CA THR A 112 0.79 9.34 -38.08
C THR A 112 -0.04 9.46 -36.82
N ASN A 113 -0.23 8.34 -36.10
CA ASN A 113 -0.67 8.35 -34.70
C ASN A 113 0.31 9.26 -33.92
N ILE A 114 -0.06 10.51 -33.68
CA ILE A 114 0.72 11.40 -32.83
C ILE A 114 0.51 10.90 -31.39
N MET A 115 1.52 10.23 -30.84
CA MET A 115 1.46 9.66 -29.50
C MET A 115 1.40 10.75 -28.43
N ASN A 116 0.54 10.55 -27.43
CA ASN A 116 0.45 11.40 -26.26
C ASN A 116 1.68 11.24 -25.34
N GLU A 117 2.71 12.07 -25.55
CA GLU A 117 3.97 12.03 -24.78
C GLU A 117 3.77 12.26 -23.27
N THR A 118 2.73 13.00 -22.86
CA THR A 118 2.40 13.16 -21.43
C THR A 118 1.88 11.86 -20.82
N ASN A 119 0.99 11.16 -21.54
CA ASN A 119 0.49 9.87 -21.10
C ASN A 119 1.58 8.80 -21.08
N LEU A 120 2.49 8.81 -22.07
CA LEU A 120 3.67 7.94 -22.04
C LEU A 120 4.52 8.18 -20.79
N LYS A 121 4.83 9.44 -20.48
CA LYS A 121 5.61 9.79 -19.28
C LYS A 121 4.92 9.33 -18.00
N TYR A 122 3.61 9.54 -17.90
CA TYR A 122 2.80 9.09 -16.75
C TYR A 122 2.90 7.57 -16.57
N LEU A 123 2.73 6.79 -17.65
CA LEU A 123 2.79 5.33 -17.58
C LEU A 123 4.20 4.83 -17.24
N LYS A 124 5.25 5.48 -17.74
CA LYS A 124 6.64 5.18 -17.34
C LYS A 124 6.88 5.39 -15.85
N ASP A 125 6.44 6.52 -15.32
CA ASP A 125 6.55 6.81 -13.88
C ASP A 125 5.74 5.79 -13.07
N GLN A 126 4.54 5.43 -13.52
CA GLN A 126 3.71 4.42 -12.87
C GLN A 126 4.38 3.05 -12.84
N LEU A 127 4.98 2.60 -13.95
CA LEU A 127 5.76 1.35 -14.01
C LEU A 127 6.97 1.39 -13.07
N LYS A 128 7.68 2.52 -13.03
CA LYS A 128 8.80 2.72 -12.12
C LYS A 128 8.40 2.58 -10.65
N TYR A 129 7.35 3.27 -10.22
CA TYR A 129 6.90 3.26 -8.82
C TYR A 129 6.15 1.98 -8.42
N THR A 130 5.64 1.21 -9.38
CA THR A 130 5.05 -0.12 -9.14
C THR A 130 6.09 -1.26 -9.12
N GLY A 131 7.36 -0.93 -9.35
CA GLY A 131 8.48 -1.86 -9.17
C GLY A 131 8.96 -2.56 -10.45
N PHE A 132 8.50 -2.11 -11.62
CA PHE A 132 8.96 -2.59 -12.93
C PHE A 132 10.14 -1.79 -13.49
N GLY A 133 10.43 -0.62 -12.92
CA GLY A 133 11.53 0.23 -13.36
C GLY A 133 11.29 0.82 -14.76
N GLU A 134 12.37 0.92 -15.55
CA GLU A 134 12.38 1.56 -16.88
C GLU A 134 12.53 0.51 -18.01
N THR A 135 12.38 -0.78 -17.68
CA THR A 135 12.65 -1.92 -18.59
C THR A 135 11.73 -1.93 -19.81
N PHE A 136 10.49 -1.47 -19.66
CA PHE A 136 9.45 -1.58 -20.70
C PHE A 136 9.22 -0.28 -21.48
N ASP A 137 10.07 0.73 -21.29
CA ASP A 137 9.91 2.07 -21.89
C ASP A 137 9.74 2.04 -23.41
N THR A 138 10.54 1.22 -24.09
CA THR A 138 10.49 1.07 -25.56
C THR A 138 9.23 0.36 -26.01
N GLU A 139 8.92 -0.80 -25.41
CA GLU A 139 7.76 -1.62 -25.77
C GLU A 139 6.44 -0.90 -25.49
N LEU A 140 6.37 -0.17 -24.39
CA LEU A 140 5.25 0.71 -24.05
C LEU A 140 5.04 1.78 -25.12
N ARG A 141 6.10 2.49 -25.52
CA ARG A 141 6.05 3.51 -26.57
C ARG A 141 5.58 2.93 -27.90
N GLU A 142 6.13 1.78 -28.30
CA GLU A 142 5.76 1.12 -29.55
C GLU A 142 4.29 0.68 -29.56
N ASN A 143 3.78 0.09 -28.49
CA ASN A 143 2.39 -0.32 -28.41
C ASN A 143 1.42 0.88 -28.39
N MET A 144 1.78 1.97 -27.70
CA MET A 144 0.99 3.20 -27.76
C MET A 144 0.95 3.82 -29.17
N LEU A 145 2.07 3.78 -29.91
CA LEU A 145 2.14 4.27 -31.30
C LEU A 145 1.31 3.43 -32.29
N LYS A 146 1.22 2.11 -32.07
CA LYS A 146 0.35 1.23 -32.88
C LYS A 146 -1.12 1.65 -32.78
N GLY A 147 -1.54 2.16 -31.62
CA GLY A 147 -2.89 2.68 -31.43
C GLY A 147 -3.93 1.61 -31.04
N ASP A 148 -3.48 0.42 -30.63
CA ASP A 148 -4.36 -0.68 -30.23
C ASP A 148 -5.19 -0.31 -28.99
N LYS A 149 -6.47 -0.72 -28.94
CA LYS A 149 -7.36 -0.37 -27.80
C LYS A 149 -6.92 -1.01 -26.49
N ASP A 150 -6.26 -2.14 -26.56
CA ASP A 150 -5.71 -2.88 -25.43
C ASP A 150 -4.42 -3.56 -25.89
N PHE A 151 -3.45 -3.64 -24.99
CA PHE A 151 -2.22 -4.39 -25.21
C PHE A 151 -1.65 -4.88 -23.89
N LYS A 152 -0.76 -5.85 -24.00
CA LYS A 152 -0.11 -6.49 -22.86
C LYS A 152 1.40 -6.47 -23.04
N ILE A 153 2.12 -6.31 -21.94
CA ILE A 153 3.58 -6.44 -21.89
C ILE A 153 3.90 -7.62 -20.97
N MET A 154 4.66 -8.60 -21.48
CA MET A 154 5.01 -9.83 -20.76
C MET A 154 6.46 -9.80 -20.33
N HIS A 155 6.74 -10.22 -19.10
CA HIS A 155 8.11 -10.39 -18.63
C HIS A 155 8.24 -11.57 -17.68
N THR A 156 9.34 -12.30 -17.80
CA THR A 156 9.68 -13.40 -16.90
C THR A 156 11.07 -13.18 -16.35
N GLY A 157 11.22 -13.33 -15.03
CA GLY A 157 12.50 -13.19 -14.36
C GLY A 157 12.59 -14.05 -13.10
N ILE A 158 13.82 -14.22 -12.61
CA ILE A 158 14.06 -14.85 -11.31
C ILE A 158 13.86 -13.78 -10.23
N MET A 159 13.03 -14.07 -9.24
CA MET A 159 12.77 -13.14 -8.14
C MET A 159 12.96 -13.86 -6.81
N ASN A 160 13.98 -13.46 -6.05
CA ASN A 160 14.36 -14.17 -4.83
C ASN A 160 14.45 -13.28 -3.58
N ASN A 161 14.25 -11.97 -3.72
CA ASN A 161 14.31 -10.97 -2.64
C ASN A 161 15.51 -11.16 -1.66
N GLY A 162 16.67 -11.62 -2.16
CA GLY A 162 17.88 -11.82 -1.36
C GLY A 162 17.95 -13.17 -0.62
N VAL A 163 16.99 -14.06 -0.86
CA VAL A 163 16.94 -15.44 -0.35
C VAL A 163 17.48 -16.39 -1.43
N PRO A 164 18.21 -17.46 -1.11
CA PRO A 164 18.75 -18.39 -2.11
C PRO A 164 17.66 -19.35 -2.66
N ASN A 165 16.60 -18.81 -3.26
CA ASN A 165 15.61 -19.59 -4.02
C ASN A 165 15.76 -19.34 -5.53
N ARG A 166 15.02 -20.12 -6.32
CA ARG A 166 14.98 -20.06 -7.79
C ARG A 166 13.57 -19.79 -8.30
N ASP A 167 12.81 -19.03 -7.54
CA ASP A 167 11.44 -18.71 -7.91
C ASP A 167 11.44 -17.92 -9.21
N THR A 168 10.63 -18.38 -10.17
CA THR A 168 10.42 -17.70 -11.44
C THR A 168 9.10 -16.96 -11.37
N VAL A 169 9.15 -15.67 -11.66
CA VAL A 169 7.98 -14.80 -11.68
C VAL A 169 7.74 -14.38 -13.12
N THR A 170 6.57 -14.74 -13.65
CA THR A 170 6.05 -14.23 -14.92
C THR A 170 4.99 -13.18 -14.63
N VAL A 171 5.13 -12.02 -15.25
CA VAL A 171 4.17 -10.91 -15.15
C VAL A 171 3.59 -10.57 -16.51
N GLU A 172 2.29 -10.27 -16.52
CA GLU A 172 1.56 -9.73 -17.66
C GLU A 172 0.98 -8.38 -17.25
N LEU A 173 1.47 -7.30 -17.85
CA LEU A 173 1.02 -5.94 -17.58
C LEU A 173 -0.10 -5.57 -18.54
N ASN A 174 -1.28 -5.24 -18.02
CA ASN A 174 -2.48 -4.97 -18.81
C ASN A 174 -2.72 -3.48 -19.01
N PHE A 175 -2.65 -3.03 -20.26
CA PHE A 175 -2.91 -1.64 -20.65
C PHE A 175 -4.18 -1.55 -21.49
N LYS A 176 -4.94 -0.46 -21.28
CA LYS A 176 -6.13 -0.19 -22.10
C LYS A 176 -6.23 1.30 -22.42
N LYS A 177 -6.57 1.61 -23.66
CA LYS A 177 -6.95 2.95 -24.10
C LYS A 177 -8.35 3.29 -23.60
N SER A 178 -8.54 4.53 -23.18
CA SER A 178 -9.85 5.09 -22.87
C SER A 178 -10.76 5.06 -24.10
N ASP A 179 -12.03 4.71 -23.90
CA ASP A 179 -13.04 4.84 -24.94
C ASP A 179 -13.50 6.30 -25.14
N GLN A 180 -13.13 7.20 -24.21
CA GLN A 180 -13.54 8.61 -24.18
C GLN A 180 -12.41 9.58 -24.50
N THR A 181 -11.15 9.18 -24.29
CA THR A 181 -9.97 10.04 -24.44
C THR A 181 -8.86 9.29 -25.17
N ASP A 182 -7.80 10.00 -25.56
CA ASP A 182 -6.61 9.38 -26.17
C ASP A 182 -5.64 8.77 -25.14
N MET A 183 -6.05 8.65 -23.88
CA MET A 183 -5.20 8.16 -22.79
C MET A 183 -5.21 6.65 -22.68
N TYR A 184 -4.04 6.07 -22.44
CA TYR A 184 -3.86 4.70 -21.98
C TYR A 184 -3.71 4.64 -20.47
N PHE A 185 -4.19 3.55 -19.89
CA PHE A 185 -4.10 3.26 -18.47
C PHE A 185 -3.48 1.89 -18.25
N PHE A 186 -2.55 1.80 -17.31
CA PHE A 186 -2.07 0.54 -16.75
C PHE A 186 -3.05 0.11 -15.66
N ASN A 187 -3.88 -0.89 -15.95
CA ASN A 187 -5.04 -1.22 -15.10
C ASN A 187 -4.73 -2.30 -14.06
N SER A 188 -3.91 -3.28 -14.44
CA SER A 188 -3.57 -4.41 -13.59
C SER A 188 -2.33 -5.11 -14.11
N TYR A 189 -1.73 -5.93 -13.27
CA TYR A 189 -0.77 -6.93 -13.71
C TYR A 189 -1.12 -8.30 -13.13
N HIS A 190 -1.04 -9.31 -13.98
CA HIS A 190 -1.20 -10.71 -13.57
C HIS A 190 0.18 -11.28 -13.23
N VAL A 191 0.28 -11.98 -12.10
CA VAL A 191 1.50 -12.61 -11.61
C VAL A 191 1.29 -14.12 -11.61
N ASN A 192 2.22 -14.85 -12.23
CA ASN A 192 2.39 -16.28 -12.06
C ASN A 192 3.74 -16.54 -11.35
N LEU A 193 3.66 -17.09 -10.14
CA LEU A 193 4.82 -17.45 -9.31
C LEU A 193 5.06 -18.95 -9.38
N GLN A 194 6.16 -19.37 -9.99
CA GLN A 194 6.57 -20.75 -10.11
C GLN A 194 7.76 -21.05 -9.19
N LYS A 195 7.54 -21.90 -8.18
CA LYS A 195 8.56 -22.31 -7.19
C LYS A 195 9.36 -23.54 -7.61
N GLU A 196 8.73 -24.41 -8.40
CA GLU A 196 9.32 -25.66 -8.85
C GLU A 196 9.11 -25.81 -10.36
N GLU A 197 10.15 -26.29 -11.03
CA GLU A 197 10.09 -26.62 -12.45
C GLU A 197 9.02 -27.71 -12.67
N ASN A 198 8.18 -27.53 -13.70
CA ASN A 198 7.09 -28.46 -14.06
C ASN A 198 5.91 -28.59 -13.08
N LYS A 199 5.80 -27.72 -12.07
CA LYS A 199 4.56 -27.57 -11.29
C LYS A 199 3.79 -26.32 -11.71
N PRO A 200 2.44 -26.34 -11.66
CA PRO A 200 1.66 -25.14 -11.93
C PRO A 200 2.06 -24.04 -10.95
N GLY A 201 2.27 -22.83 -11.48
CA GLY A 201 2.53 -21.64 -10.69
C GLY A 201 1.29 -21.21 -9.92
N LEU A 202 1.52 -20.41 -8.88
CA LEU A 202 0.48 -19.70 -8.16
C LEU A 202 0.15 -18.41 -8.92
N GLU A 203 -1.13 -18.18 -9.19
CA GLU A 203 -1.60 -17.06 -9.99
C GLU A 203 -2.40 -16.05 -9.17
N GLN A 204 -2.18 -14.76 -9.43
CA GLN A 204 -2.94 -13.66 -8.81
C GLN A 204 -2.86 -12.42 -9.69
N THR A 205 -3.99 -11.75 -9.87
CA THR A 205 -4.05 -10.42 -10.48
C THR A 205 -4.02 -9.33 -9.42
N PHE A 206 -3.16 -8.34 -9.62
CA PHE A 206 -3.10 -7.12 -8.80
C PHE A 206 -3.55 -5.93 -9.63
N TYR A 207 -4.51 -5.17 -9.10
CA TYR A 207 -5.03 -3.97 -9.75
C TYR A 207 -4.21 -2.74 -9.38
N ILE A 208 -4.08 -1.84 -10.33
CA ILE A 208 -3.35 -0.59 -10.17
C ILE A 208 -4.32 0.52 -9.77
N ASN A 209 -4.02 1.15 -8.65
CA ASN A 209 -4.71 2.31 -8.12
C ASN A 209 -3.78 3.52 -8.15
N ASN A 210 -4.32 4.68 -8.53
CA ASN A 210 -3.56 5.93 -8.70
C ASN A 210 -3.39 6.72 -7.40
N ASP A 211 -3.79 6.15 -6.26
CA ASP A 211 -3.86 6.81 -4.95
C ASP A 211 -2.80 6.30 -3.95
N GLY A 212 -1.78 5.59 -4.44
CA GLY A 212 -0.71 5.02 -3.63
C GLY A 212 -1.04 3.68 -2.95
N THR A 213 -2.28 3.19 -3.09
CA THR A 213 -2.69 1.90 -2.49
C THR A 213 -2.25 0.68 -3.31
N SER A 214 -1.74 0.91 -4.54
CA SER A 214 -1.21 -0.14 -5.42
C SER A 214 -0.21 -1.05 -4.72
N ILE A 215 -0.32 -2.34 -5.01
CA ILE A 215 0.67 -3.34 -4.62
C ILE A 215 1.79 -3.32 -5.66
N THR A 216 3.03 -3.11 -5.22
CA THR A 216 4.21 -3.20 -6.07
C THR A 216 4.58 -4.65 -6.38
N LEU A 217 5.37 -4.91 -7.42
CA LEU A 217 5.79 -6.27 -7.78
C LEU A 217 6.48 -7.01 -6.62
N LYS A 218 7.30 -6.32 -5.82
CA LYS A 218 7.97 -6.92 -4.65
C LYS A 218 6.98 -7.27 -3.55
N GLU A 219 6.01 -6.41 -3.28
CA GLU A 219 4.93 -6.67 -2.32
C GLU A 219 4.04 -7.83 -2.81
N ALA A 220 3.71 -7.87 -4.10
CA ALA A 220 2.98 -8.97 -4.72
C ALA A 220 3.72 -10.29 -4.54
N TYR A 221 5.01 -10.35 -4.86
CA TYR A 221 5.84 -11.54 -4.60
C TYR A 221 5.80 -11.95 -3.12
N ASN A 222 5.93 -11.00 -2.19
CA ASN A 222 5.85 -11.28 -0.75
C ASN A 222 4.47 -11.85 -0.35
N LEU A 223 3.37 -11.30 -0.87
CA LEU A 223 2.02 -11.82 -0.64
C LEU A 223 1.84 -13.23 -1.19
N MET A 224 2.35 -13.49 -2.40
CA MET A 224 2.32 -14.79 -3.07
C MET A 224 3.19 -15.85 -2.37
N GLU A 225 4.26 -15.42 -1.69
CA GLU A 225 5.03 -16.24 -0.75
C GLU A 225 4.27 -16.54 0.57
N GLY A 226 3.07 -15.97 0.74
CA GLY A 226 2.24 -16.14 1.93
C GLY A 226 2.64 -15.22 3.09
N ARG A 227 3.44 -14.18 2.84
CA ARG A 227 3.81 -13.16 3.83
C ARG A 227 2.76 -12.06 3.91
N SER A 228 2.89 -11.21 4.91
CA SER A 228 1.97 -10.07 5.12
C SER A 228 2.63 -8.75 4.75
N VAL A 229 1.88 -7.87 4.10
CA VAL A 229 2.31 -6.52 3.70
C VAL A 229 1.45 -5.50 4.44
N ASN A 230 2.05 -4.42 4.93
CA ASN A 230 1.36 -3.30 5.56
C ASN A 230 1.15 -2.18 4.53
N LYS A 231 -0.09 -1.70 4.40
CA LYS A 231 -0.46 -0.63 3.48
C LYS A 231 -1.36 0.37 4.16
N ASP A 232 -1.24 1.61 3.73
CA ASP A 232 -2.29 2.60 3.87
C ASP A 232 -3.26 2.40 2.70
N LEU A 233 -4.49 2.00 3.02
CA LEU A 233 -5.56 1.69 2.09
C LEU A 233 -6.67 2.72 2.22
N LYS A 234 -7.61 2.75 1.27
CA LYS A 234 -8.80 3.61 1.33
C LYS A 234 -10.07 2.80 1.47
N ASN A 235 -11.03 3.30 2.25
CA ASN A 235 -12.38 2.75 2.31
C ASN A 235 -13.23 3.29 1.14
N LYS A 236 -14.52 2.93 1.10
CA LYS A 236 -15.43 3.36 0.02
C LYS A 236 -15.67 4.88 0.04
N GLU A 237 -15.50 5.47 1.22
CA GLU A 237 -15.65 6.89 1.51
C GLU A 237 -14.35 7.67 1.19
N GLY A 238 -13.26 6.99 0.81
CA GLY A 238 -11.98 7.58 0.46
C GLY A 238 -11.06 7.89 1.64
N GLU A 239 -11.46 7.52 2.86
CA GLU A 239 -10.67 7.72 4.08
C GLU A 239 -9.51 6.72 4.13
N THR A 240 -8.32 7.24 4.42
CA THR A 240 -7.11 6.43 4.55
C THR A 240 -7.11 5.68 5.89
N TYR A 241 -6.82 4.39 5.86
CA TYR A 241 -6.60 3.56 7.04
C TYR A 241 -5.41 2.63 6.86
N ASN A 242 -4.70 2.33 7.95
CA ASN A 242 -3.60 1.37 7.90
C ASN A 242 -4.12 -0.07 8.10
N SER A 243 -3.63 -1.00 7.29
CA SER A 243 -3.93 -2.42 7.42
C SER A 243 -2.78 -3.29 6.97
N TRP A 244 -2.56 -4.38 7.70
CA TRP A 244 -1.84 -5.51 7.15
C TRP A 244 -2.75 -6.33 6.24
N ILE A 245 -2.21 -6.80 5.13
CA ILE A 245 -2.90 -7.66 4.17
C ILE A 245 -2.15 -8.97 3.98
N LYS A 246 -2.88 -10.04 3.72
CA LYS A 246 -2.33 -11.39 3.48
C LYS A 246 -3.26 -12.18 2.56
N ILE A 247 -2.72 -12.92 1.61
CA ILE A 247 -3.53 -13.80 0.75
C ILE A 247 -4.11 -14.97 1.57
N ASP A 248 -5.38 -15.27 1.36
CA ASP A 248 -6.05 -16.50 1.77
C ASP A 248 -6.05 -17.51 0.61
N PHE A 249 -5.06 -18.41 0.59
CA PHE A 249 -4.96 -19.45 -0.43
C PHE A 249 -6.07 -20.50 -0.40
N LYS A 250 -7.01 -20.41 0.56
CA LYS A 250 -8.14 -21.35 0.67
C LYS A 250 -9.40 -20.86 -0.03
N GLN A 251 -9.47 -19.58 -0.39
CA GLN A 251 -10.67 -18.97 -0.95
C GLN A 251 -10.31 -18.11 -2.16
N THR A 252 -11.05 -18.30 -3.25
CA THR A 252 -11.01 -17.41 -4.40
C THR A 252 -12.28 -16.56 -4.48
N ASP A 253 -12.19 -15.44 -5.18
CA ASP A 253 -13.36 -14.69 -5.63
C ASP A 253 -13.93 -15.25 -6.94
N ASN A 254 -14.95 -14.59 -7.48
CA ASN A 254 -15.61 -15.00 -8.72
C ASN A 254 -14.73 -14.86 -9.96
N SER A 255 -13.64 -14.09 -9.88
CA SER A 255 -12.67 -13.87 -10.95
C SER A 255 -11.50 -14.85 -10.88
N GLY A 256 -11.48 -15.75 -9.88
CA GLY A 256 -10.41 -16.72 -9.66
C GLY A 256 -9.22 -16.19 -8.86
N ASN A 257 -9.24 -14.92 -8.42
CA ASN A 257 -8.19 -14.37 -7.57
C ASN A 257 -8.37 -14.89 -6.13
N PHE A 258 -7.26 -15.15 -5.43
CA PHE A 258 -7.32 -15.44 -4.00
C PHE A 258 -7.79 -14.22 -3.22
N LYS A 259 -8.61 -14.47 -2.19
CA LYS A 259 -9.08 -13.41 -1.29
C LYS A 259 -7.94 -12.85 -0.46
N ILE A 260 -8.06 -11.59 -0.08
CA ILE A 260 -7.12 -10.90 0.81
C ILE A 260 -7.76 -10.75 2.19
N ASN A 261 -7.08 -11.24 3.22
CA ASN A 261 -7.41 -10.98 4.62
C ASN A 261 -6.81 -9.64 5.05
N HIS A 262 -7.61 -8.83 5.74
CA HIS A 262 -7.22 -7.53 6.28
C HIS A 262 -7.13 -7.59 7.81
N TYR A 263 -6.01 -7.11 8.34
CA TYR A 263 -5.79 -6.89 9.77
C TYR A 263 -5.60 -5.39 9.98
N HIS A 264 -6.72 -4.69 10.14
CA HIS A 264 -6.76 -3.25 10.39
C HIS A 264 -5.93 -2.85 11.62
N GLN A 265 -5.57 -1.57 11.73
CA GLN A 265 -4.88 -1.02 12.91
C GLN A 265 -5.53 -1.40 14.26
N ASN A 266 -6.87 -1.51 14.31
CA ASN A 266 -7.61 -1.91 15.52
C ASN A 266 -7.57 -3.42 15.81
N TYR A 267 -7.02 -4.23 14.90
CA TYR A 267 -6.81 -5.67 15.12
C TYR A 267 -5.84 -5.91 16.29
N GLY A 268 -4.94 -4.96 16.57
CA GLY A 268 -4.01 -5.01 17.70
C GLY A 268 -2.76 -5.85 17.43
N TYR A 269 -2.31 -5.93 16.18
CA TYR A 269 -0.96 -6.37 15.88
C TYR A 269 -0.01 -5.17 15.96
N ASP A 270 0.97 -5.28 16.84
CA ASP A 270 2.05 -4.31 16.98
C ASP A 270 3.36 -4.98 16.56
N LEU A 271 3.93 -4.50 15.46
CA LEU A 271 5.17 -5.04 14.90
C LEU A 271 6.37 -4.73 15.81
N GLU A 272 6.45 -3.51 16.34
CA GLU A 272 7.56 -3.06 17.17
C GLU A 272 7.58 -3.83 18.48
N ALA A 273 6.43 -3.90 19.17
CA ALA A 273 6.30 -4.70 20.38
C ALA A 273 6.50 -6.20 20.13
N SER A 274 6.27 -6.68 18.90
CA SER A 274 6.58 -8.07 18.54
C SER A 274 8.07 -8.31 18.35
N LEU A 275 8.81 -7.35 17.79
CA LEU A 275 10.27 -7.41 17.65
C LEU A 275 10.97 -7.33 19.00
N GLU A 276 10.51 -6.46 19.90
CA GLU A 276 11.11 -6.24 21.23
C GLU A 276 11.03 -7.46 22.17
N LYS A 277 10.18 -8.45 21.84
CA LYS A 277 10.14 -9.76 22.52
C LYS A 277 11.38 -10.62 22.23
N HIS A 278 12.18 -10.24 21.25
CA HIS A 278 13.37 -10.97 20.82
C HIS A 278 14.63 -10.12 21.04
N SER A 279 15.72 -10.77 21.43
CA SER A 279 17.03 -10.12 21.59
C SER A 279 17.69 -9.87 20.24
N ILE A 280 17.12 -8.96 19.44
CA ILE A 280 17.60 -8.59 18.10
C ILE A 280 18.55 -7.39 18.21
N LYS A 281 19.77 -7.54 17.69
CA LYS A 281 20.85 -6.55 17.80
C LYS A 281 20.49 -5.24 17.09
N GLU A 282 19.85 -5.31 15.93
CA GLU A 282 19.46 -4.19 15.09
C GLU A 282 18.49 -3.23 15.78
N LEU A 283 17.71 -3.69 16.77
CA LEU A 283 16.80 -2.85 17.54
C LEU A 283 17.51 -1.81 18.42
N ASN A 284 18.80 -2.02 18.73
CA ASN A 284 19.59 -1.12 19.56
C ASN A 284 20.09 0.13 18.82
N THR A 285 19.95 0.16 17.49
CA THR A 285 20.35 1.29 16.66
C THR A 285 19.12 1.87 15.98
N PRO A 286 18.73 3.14 16.23
CA PRO A 286 17.49 3.71 15.71
C PRO A 286 17.30 3.55 14.19
N GLN A 287 18.35 3.83 13.41
CA GLN A 287 18.32 3.66 11.95
C GLN A 287 18.05 2.21 11.54
N TYR A 288 18.76 1.24 12.15
CA TYR A 288 18.59 -0.17 11.81
C TYR A 288 17.24 -0.73 12.28
N LYS A 289 16.71 -0.23 13.39
CA LYS A 289 15.34 -0.51 13.83
C LYS A 289 14.34 -0.03 12.79
N GLU A 290 14.46 1.21 12.33
CA GLU A 290 13.57 1.78 11.31
C GLU A 290 13.67 1.01 9.98
N ASP A 291 14.87 0.71 9.51
CA ASP A 291 15.09 -0.06 8.28
C ASP A 291 14.48 -1.47 8.37
N LEU A 292 14.65 -2.15 9.51
CA LEU A 292 14.03 -3.45 9.80
C LEU A 292 12.51 -3.36 9.77
N MET A 293 11.93 -2.37 10.46
CA MET A 293 10.49 -2.13 10.48
C MET A 293 9.94 -1.87 9.08
N ASN A 294 10.61 -1.04 8.28
CA ASN A 294 10.20 -0.71 6.92
C ASN A 294 10.31 -1.91 5.98
N SER A 295 11.35 -2.74 6.14
CA SER A 295 11.50 -3.98 5.37
C SER A 295 10.37 -4.97 5.67
N LEU A 296 10.06 -5.17 6.97
CA LEU A 296 8.99 -6.07 7.42
C LEU A 296 7.60 -5.58 7.02
N LYS A 297 7.35 -4.26 7.05
CA LYS A 297 6.10 -3.66 6.54
C LYS A 297 5.90 -3.94 5.05
N LYS A 298 6.97 -4.01 4.25
CA LYS A 298 6.90 -4.40 2.83
C LYS A 298 6.73 -5.92 2.63
N GLY A 299 6.66 -6.69 3.71
CA GLY A 299 6.50 -8.15 3.70
C GLY A 299 7.77 -8.92 3.36
N ASN A 300 8.94 -8.28 3.48
CA ASN A 300 10.21 -8.97 3.23
C ASN A 300 10.52 -9.97 4.35
N LEU A 301 11.22 -11.05 3.98
CA LEU A 301 11.90 -11.92 4.92
C LEU A 301 13.27 -11.31 5.24
N GLN A 302 13.41 -10.70 6.42
CA GLN A 302 14.56 -9.86 6.75
C GLN A 302 15.58 -10.62 7.61
N SER A 303 16.86 -10.61 7.20
CA SER A 303 17.95 -11.10 8.03
C SER A 303 18.18 -10.16 9.21
N VAL A 304 18.36 -10.73 10.39
CA VAL A 304 18.62 -10.04 11.67
C VAL A 304 19.60 -10.85 12.52
N THR A 305 20.18 -10.21 13.53
CA THR A 305 21.16 -10.82 14.43
C THR A 305 20.54 -11.03 15.82
N PHE A 306 20.31 -12.28 16.20
CA PHE A 306 19.83 -12.64 17.54
C PHE A 306 21.01 -12.77 18.50
N VAL A 307 20.86 -12.25 19.72
CA VAL A 307 21.84 -12.34 20.80
C VAL A 307 21.25 -13.12 21.97
N VAL A 308 21.64 -14.38 22.15
CA VAL A 308 21.14 -15.24 23.24
C VAL A 308 22.32 -15.68 24.10
N GLY A 309 22.31 -15.31 25.38
CA GLY A 309 23.43 -15.63 26.29
C GLY A 309 24.78 -15.03 25.86
N GLY A 310 24.75 -13.91 25.12
CA GLY A 310 25.95 -13.27 24.55
C GLY A 310 26.45 -13.88 23.24
N VAL A 311 25.80 -14.94 22.73
CA VAL A 311 26.14 -15.55 21.44
C VAL A 311 25.28 -14.92 20.34
N GLU A 312 25.94 -14.45 19.28
CA GLU A 312 25.28 -13.91 18.10
C GLU A 312 24.96 -15.01 17.09
N SER A 313 23.75 -14.99 16.54
CA SER A 313 23.31 -15.89 15.49
C SER A 313 22.49 -15.14 14.44
N LYS A 314 22.77 -15.40 13.16
CA LYS A 314 21.98 -14.85 12.06
C LYS A 314 20.70 -15.64 11.89
N MET A 315 19.58 -14.94 11.88
CA MET A 315 18.23 -15.48 11.71
C MET A 315 17.48 -14.64 10.68
N PHE A 316 16.34 -15.13 10.22
CA PHE A 316 15.41 -14.37 9.38
C PHE A 316 14.07 -14.18 10.09
N VAL A 317 13.44 -13.03 9.89
CA VAL A 317 12.15 -12.70 10.48
C VAL A 317 11.18 -12.13 9.44
N GLU A 318 9.90 -12.40 9.64
CA GLU A 318 8.80 -11.79 8.90
C GLU A 318 7.64 -11.45 9.84
N ALA A 319 6.83 -10.47 9.45
CA ALA A 319 5.63 -10.09 10.18
C ALA A 319 4.55 -11.18 10.12
N ASN A 320 3.92 -11.48 11.26
CA ASN A 320 2.79 -12.42 11.35
C ASN A 320 1.59 -11.78 12.07
N PRO A 321 0.89 -10.84 11.41
CA PRO A 321 -0.25 -10.13 11.97
C PRO A 321 -1.36 -11.08 12.42
N GLN A 322 -1.64 -12.14 11.65
CA GLN A 322 -2.68 -13.12 11.96
C GLN A 322 -2.59 -13.64 13.40
N PHE A 323 -1.38 -13.99 13.85
CA PHE A 323 -1.13 -14.50 15.20
C PHE A 323 -0.59 -13.45 16.17
N LYS A 324 -0.46 -12.20 15.72
CA LYS A 324 0.12 -11.08 16.47
C LYS A 324 1.55 -11.36 16.96
N THR A 325 2.36 -11.99 16.12
CA THR A 325 3.75 -12.37 16.42
C THR A 325 4.67 -12.08 15.23
N LEU A 326 5.91 -12.53 15.33
CA LEU A 326 6.80 -12.75 14.20
C LEU A 326 6.89 -14.25 13.89
N ASN A 327 7.22 -14.58 12.65
CA ASN A 327 7.81 -15.87 12.34
C ASN A 327 9.34 -15.69 12.30
N VAL A 328 10.06 -16.66 12.86
CA VAL A 328 11.53 -16.67 12.92
C VAL A 328 12.01 -17.92 12.18
N TYR A 329 13.07 -17.77 11.40
CA TYR A 329 13.69 -18.84 10.63
C TYR A 329 15.20 -18.87 10.89
N ASP A 330 15.77 -20.07 10.85
CA ASP A 330 17.22 -20.26 10.96
C ASP A 330 17.95 -19.89 9.65
N ALA A 331 19.27 -20.07 9.63
CA ALA A 331 20.09 -19.83 8.45
C ALA A 331 19.74 -20.71 7.23
N ASN A 332 19.04 -21.83 7.45
CA ASN A 332 18.55 -22.74 6.41
C ASN A 332 17.08 -22.47 6.04
N LEU A 333 16.53 -21.33 6.49
CA LEU A 333 15.14 -20.91 6.27
C LEU A 333 14.11 -21.89 6.86
N GLN A 334 14.50 -22.67 7.87
CA GLN A 334 13.60 -23.55 8.59
C GLN A 334 12.91 -22.77 9.70
N ARG A 335 11.57 -22.88 9.78
CA ARG A 335 10.76 -22.13 10.74
C ARG A 335 11.02 -22.64 12.16
N ILE A 336 11.42 -21.73 13.04
CA ILE A 336 11.64 -22.02 14.46
C ILE A 336 10.31 -21.87 15.21
N ASN A 337 9.75 -22.99 15.65
CA ASN A 337 8.52 -22.99 16.46
C ASN A 337 8.85 -22.84 17.94
N HIS A 338 8.67 -21.65 18.50
CA HIS A 338 8.81 -21.40 19.96
C HIS A 338 7.76 -22.12 20.85
N ARG A 339 6.95 -23.03 20.29
CA ARG A 339 6.03 -23.88 21.07
C ARG A 339 6.72 -25.09 21.68
N GLU A 340 7.81 -25.60 21.10
CA GLU A 340 8.51 -26.79 21.63
C GLU A 340 9.40 -26.46 22.86
N SER A 341 9.85 -25.21 23.00
CA SER A 341 10.64 -24.78 24.17
C SER A 341 9.84 -24.66 25.49
N LYS A 342 8.52 -24.88 25.46
CA LYS A 342 7.71 -25.04 26.69
C LYS A 342 7.71 -26.49 27.20
N GLU A 343 8.01 -27.48 26.38
CA GLU A 343 8.13 -28.87 26.83
C GLU A 343 9.52 -29.16 27.43
N GLU A 344 10.57 -28.50 26.93
CA GLU A 344 11.91 -28.62 27.52
C GLU A 344 12.05 -27.94 28.90
N LYS A 345 11.18 -26.98 29.24
CA LYS A 345 11.09 -26.40 30.58
C LYS A 345 10.34 -27.26 31.61
N LYS A 346 9.70 -28.36 31.20
CA LYS A 346 9.17 -29.37 32.15
C LYS A 346 10.20 -30.43 32.53
N SER A 347 11.21 -30.68 31.71
CA SER A 347 12.28 -31.65 32.01
C SER A 347 13.38 -31.14 32.96
N GLU A 348 13.46 -29.83 33.22
CA GLU A 348 14.39 -29.26 34.22
C GLU A 348 13.76 -29.06 35.61
N GLY A 349 12.43 -29.16 35.73
CA GLY A 349 11.72 -29.04 37.01
C GLY A 349 11.79 -30.27 37.91
N GLU A 350 12.09 -31.45 37.37
CA GLU A 350 12.10 -32.72 38.13
C GLU A 350 13.46 -33.06 38.75
N LYS A 351 14.55 -32.36 38.41
CA LYS A 351 15.89 -32.61 38.98
C LYS A 351 16.19 -31.88 40.30
N LYS A 352 15.20 -31.21 40.90
CA LYS A 352 15.37 -30.47 42.17
C LYS A 352 14.52 -30.96 43.35
N SER A 353 13.92 -32.14 43.24
CA SER A 353 13.16 -32.77 44.35
C SER A 353 13.76 -34.08 44.89
N GLU A 354 15.03 -34.38 44.58
CA GLU A 354 15.79 -35.47 45.22
C GLU A 354 16.99 -34.90 45.99
N LYS A 355 16.74 -34.15 47.06
CA LYS A 355 17.74 -33.87 48.10
C LYS A 355 17.14 -33.36 49.40
N GLN A 356 16.14 -34.07 49.93
CA GLN A 356 15.78 -33.98 51.35
C GLN A 356 14.83 -35.14 51.75
N SER A 357 15.39 -36.32 52.00
CA SER A 357 14.72 -37.36 52.81
C SER A 357 15.65 -38.54 53.11
N GLU A 358 16.73 -38.28 53.86
CA GLU A 358 17.37 -39.33 54.67
C GLU A 358 17.72 -38.77 56.06
N LYS A 359 16.75 -38.83 56.97
CA LYS A 359 16.95 -39.08 58.41
C LYS A 359 15.61 -39.18 59.14
N LYS A 360 15.14 -40.41 59.34
CA LYS A 360 14.85 -41.02 60.65
C LYS A 360 14.01 -42.28 60.47
N GLN A 361 14.52 -43.37 61.02
CA GLN A 361 13.88 -44.68 61.14
C GLN A 361 13.43 -44.88 62.60
N SER A 362 12.39 -45.71 62.78
CA SER A 362 11.89 -46.43 63.98
C SER A 362 11.31 -45.57 65.13
N GLU A 363 10.20 -45.91 65.81
CA GLU A 363 9.52 -47.21 66.02
C GLU A 363 8.11 -47.03 66.65
N SER A 364 7.16 -47.95 66.35
CA SER A 364 6.03 -48.53 67.15
C SER A 364 5.04 -47.61 67.93
N THR A 365 3.72 -47.83 68.09
CA THR A 365 2.80 -48.99 67.98
C THR A 365 1.34 -48.49 68.06
N ASP A 366 0.45 -49.21 67.38
CA ASP A 366 -0.94 -49.61 67.70
C ASP A 366 -2.17 -48.69 67.94
N GLU A 367 -3.24 -49.20 67.31
CA GLU A 367 -4.69 -49.23 67.61
C GLU A 367 -5.65 -48.10 67.17
N ASN A 368 -6.36 -48.43 66.08
CA ASN A 368 -7.82 -48.66 65.97
C ASN A 368 -8.80 -47.48 66.13
N SER A 369 -9.53 -47.14 65.05
CA SER A 369 -10.99 -47.35 64.94
C SER A 369 -11.62 -46.66 63.71
N GLU A 370 -12.37 -47.47 62.94
CA GLU A 370 -13.63 -47.16 62.25
C GLU A 370 -13.68 -46.18 61.05
N THR A 371 -13.92 -46.79 59.89
CA THR A 371 -14.73 -46.24 58.77
C THR A 371 -16.23 -46.50 59.11
N PRO A 372 -17.25 -45.84 58.49
CA PRO A 372 -17.34 -45.70 57.03
C PRO A 372 -18.18 -44.54 56.45
N SER A 373 -18.12 -44.46 55.11
CA SER A 373 -19.24 -44.27 54.16
C SER A 373 -18.86 -43.24 53.10
N ALA A 374 -18.51 -43.68 51.88
CA ALA A 374 -19.42 -43.85 50.72
C ALA A 374 -19.90 -42.49 50.15
N ASN A 375 -20.02 -42.24 48.84
CA ASN A 375 -19.89 -43.09 47.68
C ASN A 375 -19.64 -42.22 46.44
N LYS A 376 -19.14 -42.88 45.41
CA LYS A 376 -18.59 -42.39 44.13
C LYS A 376 -19.63 -41.88 43.10
N PRO A 377 -19.16 -41.30 41.97
CA PRO A 377 -19.92 -40.55 40.97
C PRO A 377 -20.55 -41.45 39.89
N LYS A 378 -21.39 -40.90 39.00
CA LYS A 378 -21.88 -41.62 37.80
C LYS A 378 -21.68 -40.89 36.48
N LYS A 379 -21.14 -41.69 35.55
CA LYS A 379 -20.86 -41.51 34.12
C LYS A 379 -22.13 -41.46 33.25
N ARG A 380 -22.07 -40.56 32.25
CA ARG A 380 -22.31 -40.70 30.80
C ARG A 380 -22.81 -42.06 30.22
N ARG A 381 -23.86 -42.02 29.40
CA ARG A 381 -24.14 -42.82 28.16
C ARG A 381 -25.36 -42.18 27.45
N GLN A 382 -25.24 -41.53 26.28
CA GLN A 382 -25.21 -42.02 24.89
C GLN A 382 -26.51 -42.66 24.35
N GLN A 383 -26.79 -42.30 23.08
CA GLN A 383 -27.78 -42.80 22.10
C GLN A 383 -29.21 -42.23 22.23
N SER A 384 -29.97 -41.90 21.17
CA SER A 384 -29.77 -41.85 19.71
C SER A 384 -31.08 -41.36 19.06
N ASN A 385 -30.96 -40.70 17.91
CA ASN A 385 -31.88 -40.68 16.75
C ASN A 385 -33.27 -39.99 16.78
N SER A 386 -33.46 -39.24 15.68
CA SER A 386 -34.69 -38.93 14.91
C SER A 386 -35.72 -38.03 15.61
N VAL A 387 -36.23 -36.96 14.99
CA VAL A 387 -36.63 -36.71 13.59
C VAL A 387 -36.23 -35.30 13.16
#